data_AF-A0A6I3SM35-F1
#
_entry.id   AF-A0A6I3SM35-F1
#
_cell.length_a   1.000
_cell.length_b   1.000
_cell.length_c   1.000
_cell.angle_alpha   90.00
_cell.angle_beta   90.00
_cell.angle_gamma   90.00
#
_symmetry.space_group_name_H-M   'P 1'
#
loop_
_entity.id
_entity.type
_entity.pdbx_description
1 polymer ?
#
loop_
_entity_poly.entity_id
_entity_poly.type
_entity_poly.pdbx_seq_one_letter_code
_entity_poly.pdbx_strand_id
1 'polypeptide(L)'
;MSRFNIDRNPICWNERVHLEPERLNDICNLEDFINENFVKQGFTPVQHGRVIALRATDKGRKSSAFASALYLGKYDDMGNTDRFINGMVKAGHSYEPIRGETVTFLFIGVSKTVYDHLITYTIRNRRIAGGFRANKPWGFVVPYEAKDPWLYHRMLEEQLARCEQLRKDHPEESLQAIRSLYPIGVMMPPFMLDFSEEALVKNVFKQRIWEQGAQGETRDIVNSMFETVRSLDPEKWETLQEYHGPHIEGHNRAMRKLREQRPTLRQLVAKNKNAQADVMDLDVYELLMDTVGKLPKTMWDKAS
;
A
#
# COMPACT_ATOMS: atom_id res chain seq x y z
N MET A 1 7.92 -28.67 -0.50
CA MET A 1 7.82 -27.19 -0.53
C MET A 1 6.43 -26.83 -1.05
N SER A 2 5.72 -25.92 -0.39
CA SER A 2 4.42 -25.45 -0.87
C SER A 2 4.62 -24.61 -2.14
N ARG A 3 3.87 -24.93 -3.20
CA ARG A 3 3.77 -24.13 -4.42
C ARG A 3 2.96 -22.87 -4.09
N PHE A 4 3.39 -21.72 -4.59
CA PHE A 4 2.61 -20.49 -4.58
C PHE A 4 1.67 -20.47 -5.79
N ASN A 5 0.40 -20.12 -5.58
CA ASN A 5 -0.58 -19.95 -6.66
C ASN A 5 -1.09 -18.52 -6.63
N ILE A 6 -1.16 -17.87 -7.80
CA ILE A 6 -1.71 -16.52 -7.91
C ILE A 6 -3.23 -16.62 -7.80
N ASP A 7 -3.83 -15.90 -6.85
CA ASP A 7 -5.26 -15.65 -6.86
C ASP A 7 -5.60 -14.66 -7.98
N ARG A 8 -6.35 -15.13 -8.97
CA ARG A 8 -6.65 -14.39 -10.20
C ARG A 8 -7.90 -13.54 -10.06
N ASN A 9 -8.78 -13.85 -9.10
CA ASN A 9 -10.05 -13.15 -8.90
C ASN A 9 -9.89 -11.62 -8.75
N PRO A 10 -8.96 -11.10 -7.93
CA PRO A 10 -8.79 -9.66 -7.80
C PRO A 10 -8.11 -8.99 -9.02
N ILE A 11 -7.58 -9.77 -9.96
CA ILE A 11 -6.76 -9.30 -11.09
C ILE A 11 -7.56 -9.26 -12.40
N CYS A 12 -8.37 -10.28 -12.67
CA CYS A 12 -8.89 -10.54 -14.00
C CYS A 12 -10.12 -9.70 -14.35
N TRP A 13 -11.22 -9.84 -13.62
CA TRP A 13 -12.44 -9.07 -13.89
C TRP A 13 -13.20 -8.76 -12.61
N ASN A 14 -13.47 -7.48 -12.40
CA ASN A 14 -14.50 -7.01 -11.48
C ASN A 14 -15.18 -5.78 -12.10
N GLU A 15 -16.11 -5.13 -11.38
CA GLU A 15 -16.84 -3.96 -11.87
C GLU A 15 -15.90 -2.86 -12.43
N ARG A 16 -14.69 -2.73 -11.88
CA ARG A 16 -13.74 -1.66 -12.19
C ARG A 16 -12.47 -2.12 -12.87
N VAL A 17 -12.06 -3.37 -12.72
CA VAL A 17 -10.81 -3.91 -13.28
C VAL A 17 -11.14 -4.78 -14.47
N HIS A 18 -10.59 -4.43 -15.63
CA HIS A 18 -10.85 -5.09 -16.90
C HIS A 18 -9.54 -5.51 -17.53
N LEU A 19 -9.19 -6.79 -17.38
CA LEU A 19 -8.01 -7.39 -18.00
C LEU A 19 -8.33 -7.83 -19.44
N GLU A 20 -7.37 -7.67 -20.36
CA GLU A 20 -7.43 -8.28 -21.68
C GLU A 20 -7.41 -9.82 -21.55
N PRO A 21 -8.36 -10.56 -22.16
CA PRO A 21 -8.44 -12.02 -22.01
C PRO A 21 -7.16 -12.78 -22.37
N GLU A 22 -6.39 -12.29 -23.33
CA GLU A 22 -5.12 -12.90 -23.75
C GLU A 22 -4.06 -12.94 -22.63
N ARG A 23 -4.14 -12.03 -21.64
CA ARG A 23 -3.17 -11.91 -20.54
C ARG A 23 -3.32 -12.99 -19.48
N LEU A 24 -4.38 -13.81 -19.53
CA LEU A 24 -4.55 -14.93 -18.60
C LEU A 24 -3.39 -15.92 -18.67
N ASN A 25 -2.89 -16.20 -19.88
CA ASN A 25 -1.73 -17.07 -20.07
C ASN A 25 -0.45 -16.44 -19.53
N ASP A 26 -0.30 -15.12 -19.68
CA ASP A 26 0.84 -14.38 -19.13
C ASP A 26 0.86 -14.45 -17.60
N ILE A 27 -0.30 -14.41 -16.93
CA ILE A 27 -0.41 -14.59 -15.47
C ILE A 27 -0.02 -16.02 -15.05
N CYS A 28 -0.41 -17.04 -15.80
CA CYS A 28 0.04 -18.42 -15.54
C CYS A 28 1.57 -18.52 -15.62
N ASN A 29 2.17 -17.93 -16.65
CA ASN A 29 3.63 -17.91 -16.82
C ASN A 29 4.31 -17.18 -15.66
N LEU A 30 3.75 -16.05 -15.21
CA LEU A 30 4.27 -15.33 -14.04
C LEU A 30 4.23 -16.20 -12.78
N GLU A 31 3.15 -16.94 -12.53
CA GLU A 31 3.07 -17.87 -11.40
C GLU A 31 4.18 -18.92 -11.43
N ASP A 32 4.41 -19.54 -12.59
CA ASP A 32 5.46 -20.55 -12.75
C ASP A 32 6.85 -19.96 -12.47
N PHE A 33 7.14 -18.77 -13.01
CA PHE A 33 8.42 -18.09 -12.77
C PHE A 33 8.56 -17.54 -11.34
N ILE A 34 7.48 -17.19 -10.65
CA ILE A 34 7.53 -16.86 -9.22
C ILE A 34 7.96 -18.08 -8.42
N ASN A 35 7.36 -19.24 -8.70
CA ASN A 35 7.73 -20.48 -8.05
C ASN A 35 9.19 -20.85 -8.31
N GLU A 36 9.63 -20.72 -9.56
CA GLU A 36 11.01 -21.03 -9.95
C GLU A 36 12.04 -20.10 -9.29
N ASN A 37 11.81 -18.79 -9.33
CA ASN A 37 12.84 -17.82 -8.94
C ASN A 37 12.80 -17.43 -7.46
N PHE A 38 11.64 -17.53 -6.80
CA PHE A 38 11.48 -17.12 -5.39
C PHE A 38 11.21 -18.30 -4.47
N VAL A 39 10.21 -19.14 -4.78
CA VAL A 39 9.83 -20.26 -3.90
C VAL A 39 10.96 -21.29 -3.79
N LYS A 40 11.58 -21.69 -4.92
CA LYS A 40 12.73 -22.62 -4.90
C LYS A 40 13.94 -22.08 -4.16
N GLN A 41 14.10 -20.76 -4.05
CA GLN A 41 15.16 -20.11 -3.26
C GLN A 41 14.81 -20.00 -1.76
N GLY A 42 13.64 -20.50 -1.33
CA GLY A 42 13.22 -20.48 0.06
C GLY A 42 12.55 -19.18 0.52
N PHE A 43 12.11 -18.35 -0.42
CA PHE A 43 11.17 -17.26 -0.13
C PHE A 43 9.74 -17.78 -0.06
N THR A 44 8.87 -17.03 0.61
CA THR A 44 7.46 -17.37 0.77
C THR A 44 6.66 -16.19 0.22
N PRO A 45 6.36 -16.18 -1.09
CA PRO A 45 5.56 -15.12 -1.67
C PRO A 45 4.18 -15.09 -1.05
N VAL A 46 3.67 -13.89 -0.82
CA VAL A 46 2.34 -13.66 -0.26
C VAL A 46 1.59 -12.70 -1.17
N GLN A 47 0.31 -12.97 -1.40
CA GLN A 47 -0.56 -12.12 -2.21
C GLN A 47 -1.68 -11.55 -1.36
N HIS A 48 -1.98 -10.27 -1.58
CA HIS A 48 -3.25 -9.68 -1.23
C HIS A 48 -3.76 -8.85 -2.41
N GLY A 49 -4.97 -9.14 -2.87
CA GLY A 49 -5.56 -8.47 -4.03
C GLY A 49 -4.63 -8.52 -5.25
N ARG A 50 -4.26 -7.35 -5.76
CA ARG A 50 -3.44 -7.13 -6.97
C ARG A 50 -1.93 -6.99 -6.68
N VAL A 51 -1.51 -7.28 -5.47
CA VAL A 51 -0.14 -7.10 -4.98
C VAL A 51 0.41 -8.41 -4.44
N ILE A 52 1.65 -8.74 -4.81
CA ILE A 52 2.37 -9.91 -4.34
C ILE A 52 3.72 -9.47 -3.76
N ALA A 53 4.00 -9.76 -2.49
CA ALA A 53 5.35 -9.60 -1.95
C ALA A 53 6.15 -10.85 -2.30
N LEU A 54 7.20 -10.68 -3.10
CA LEU A 54 8.03 -11.77 -3.59
C LEU A 54 9.19 -12.09 -2.64
N ARG A 55 9.72 -11.06 -1.98
CA ARG A 55 10.90 -11.14 -1.13
C ARG A 55 10.86 -10.07 -0.05
N ALA A 56 11.18 -10.46 1.17
CA ALA A 56 11.59 -9.56 2.25
C ALA A 56 13.03 -9.91 2.65
N THR A 57 13.88 -8.91 2.90
CA THR A 57 15.28 -9.17 3.26
C THR A 57 15.46 -9.50 4.74
N ASP A 58 14.65 -8.93 5.63
CA ASP A 58 14.75 -9.16 7.08
C ASP A 58 14.02 -10.43 7.53
N LYS A 59 14.44 -11.57 6.98
CA LYS A 59 13.78 -12.85 7.25
C LYS A 59 13.94 -13.24 8.72
N GLY A 60 12.81 -13.33 9.43
CA GLY A 60 12.78 -13.68 10.85
C GLY A 60 13.42 -12.62 11.74
N ARG A 61 13.41 -11.34 11.33
CA ARG A 61 13.91 -10.19 12.11
C ARG A 61 15.40 -10.25 12.48
N LYS A 62 16.18 -11.08 11.81
CA LYS A 62 17.59 -11.33 12.19
C LYS A 62 18.50 -10.16 11.87
N SER A 63 18.30 -9.52 10.71
CA SER A 63 19.14 -8.41 10.27
C SER A 63 18.84 -7.18 11.12
N SER A 64 17.56 -6.90 11.34
CA SER A 64 17.14 -5.81 12.22
C SER A 64 17.53 -6.03 13.68
N ALA A 65 17.49 -7.27 14.19
CA ALA A 65 17.99 -7.60 15.53
C ALA A 65 19.49 -7.28 15.69
N PHE A 66 20.30 -7.71 14.72
CA PHE A 66 21.74 -7.48 14.69
C PHE A 66 22.06 -5.98 14.59
N ALA A 67 21.42 -5.26 13.66
CA ALA A 67 21.60 -3.83 13.50
C ALA A 67 21.16 -3.05 14.75
N SER A 68 20.05 -3.44 15.38
CA SER A 68 19.58 -2.87 16.65
C SER A 68 20.56 -3.13 17.79
N ALA A 69 21.20 -4.31 17.81
CA ALA A 69 22.20 -4.66 18.80
C ALA A 69 23.44 -3.76 18.71
N LEU A 70 23.93 -3.53 17.48
CA LEU A 70 25.05 -2.62 17.22
C LEU A 70 24.70 -1.20 17.67
N TYR A 71 23.50 -0.73 17.31
CA TYR A 71 23.03 0.61 17.69
C TYR A 71 22.96 0.80 19.21
N LEU A 72 22.55 -0.23 19.96
CA LEU A 72 22.38 -0.19 21.41
C LEU A 72 23.60 -0.74 22.19
N GLY A 73 24.68 -1.10 21.52
CA GLY A 73 25.89 -1.67 22.14
C GLY A 73 25.69 -3.02 22.84
N LYS A 74 24.71 -3.83 22.41
CA LYS A 74 24.34 -5.13 23.00
C LYS A 74 25.02 -6.31 22.28
N TYR A 75 26.35 -6.34 22.33
CA TYR A 75 27.18 -7.30 21.60
C TYR A 75 27.04 -8.76 22.10
N ASP A 76 26.60 -8.94 23.34
CA ASP A 76 26.39 -10.21 24.03
C ASP A 76 25.08 -10.92 23.63
N ASP A 77 24.14 -10.20 23.00
CA ASP A 77 22.80 -10.71 22.67
C ASP A 77 22.34 -10.26 21.27
N MET A 78 23.21 -10.32 20.26
CA MET A 78 22.89 -9.78 18.93
C MET A 78 21.73 -10.47 18.20
N GLY A 79 21.34 -11.67 18.64
CA GLY A 79 20.27 -12.47 18.03
C GLY A 79 18.85 -12.13 18.50
N ASN A 80 18.68 -11.20 19.44
CA ASN A 80 17.39 -10.86 20.02
C ASN A 80 16.46 -10.13 19.02
N THR A 81 15.55 -10.90 18.43
CA THR A 81 14.55 -10.47 17.44
C THR A 81 13.47 -9.55 17.98
N ASP A 82 13.35 -9.45 19.30
CA ASP A 82 12.35 -8.62 19.95
C ASP A 82 12.89 -7.22 20.25
N ARG A 83 14.21 -7.04 20.22
CA ARG A 83 14.88 -5.77 20.55
C ARG A 83 14.39 -4.62 19.69
N PHE A 84 14.24 -4.84 18.38
CA PHE A 84 13.78 -3.79 17.49
C PHE A 84 12.36 -3.33 17.85
N ILE A 85 11.45 -4.28 18.02
CA ILE A 85 10.04 -4.01 18.33
C ILE A 85 9.91 -3.42 19.74
N ASN A 86 10.36 -4.14 20.76
CA ASN A 86 10.10 -3.79 22.15
C ASN A 86 11.07 -2.74 22.70
N GLY A 87 12.32 -2.74 22.24
CA GLY A 87 13.36 -1.85 22.74
C GLY A 87 13.53 -0.56 21.94
N MET A 88 13.16 -0.55 20.66
CA MET A 88 13.34 0.63 19.79
C MET A 88 12.04 1.27 19.35
N VAL A 89 11.12 0.52 18.73
CA VAL A 89 9.84 1.08 18.25
C VAL A 89 9.02 1.64 19.41
N LYS A 90 8.80 0.85 20.47
CA LYS A 90 8.02 1.29 21.64
C LYS A 90 8.63 2.47 22.40
N ALA A 91 9.95 2.57 22.38
CA ALA A 91 10.69 3.68 23.01
C ALA A 91 10.80 4.93 22.11
N GLY A 92 10.26 4.90 20.89
CA GLY A 92 10.31 6.03 19.96
C GLY A 92 11.69 6.30 19.36
N HIS A 93 12.57 5.28 19.29
CA HIS A 93 13.90 5.40 18.69
C HIS A 93 13.87 5.45 17.15
N SER A 94 15.03 5.74 16.54
CA SER A 94 15.20 5.75 15.08
C SER A 94 14.97 4.38 14.46
N TYR A 95 14.45 4.36 13.22
CA TYR A 95 14.11 3.16 12.45
C TYR A 95 15.29 2.72 11.56
N GLU A 96 16.49 3.25 11.86
CA GLU A 96 17.74 2.90 11.21
C GLU A 96 17.99 1.38 11.07
N PRO A 97 17.67 0.53 12.07
CA PRO A 97 17.91 -0.91 11.96
C PRO A 97 17.15 -1.60 10.81
N ILE A 98 16.03 -1.03 10.36
CA ILE A 98 15.24 -1.57 9.23
C ILE A 98 15.37 -0.72 7.95
N ARG A 99 16.17 0.36 7.97
CA ARG A 99 16.33 1.25 6.80
C ARG A 99 16.96 0.53 5.60
N GLY A 100 17.89 -0.38 5.86
CA GLY A 100 18.54 -1.20 4.83
C GLY A 100 17.71 -2.40 4.38
N GLU A 101 16.65 -2.73 5.13
CA GLU A 101 15.79 -3.87 4.86
C GLU A 101 14.71 -3.49 3.85
N THR A 102 14.38 -4.41 2.96
CA THR A 102 13.55 -4.14 1.79
C THR A 102 12.51 -5.23 1.55
N VAL A 103 11.36 -4.80 1.05
CA VAL A 103 10.33 -5.70 0.50
C VAL A 103 10.19 -5.43 -0.99
N THR A 104 10.31 -6.50 -1.78
CA THR A 104 10.06 -6.50 -3.22
C THR A 104 8.62 -6.90 -3.48
N PHE A 105 7.84 -5.99 -4.08
CA PHE A 105 6.48 -6.26 -4.50
C PHE A 105 6.39 -6.40 -6.02
N LEU A 106 5.56 -7.32 -6.48
CA LEU A 106 5.05 -7.43 -7.84
C LEU A 106 3.60 -6.95 -7.86
N PHE A 107 3.31 -6.07 -8.81
CA PHE A 107 1.99 -5.50 -9.04
C PHE A 107 1.44 -6.05 -10.35
N ILE A 108 0.22 -6.60 -10.30
CA ILE A 108 -0.47 -7.16 -11.48
C ILE A 108 -1.87 -6.56 -11.50
N GLY A 109 -2.33 -6.08 -12.65
CA GLY A 109 -3.67 -5.52 -12.73
C GLY A 109 -3.77 -4.05 -12.28
N VAL A 110 -2.65 -3.34 -12.14
CA VAL A 110 -2.59 -2.01 -11.50
C VAL A 110 -2.50 -0.90 -12.54
N SER A 111 -3.26 0.19 -12.35
CA SER A 111 -3.26 1.30 -13.31
C SER A 111 -1.96 2.12 -13.30
N LYS A 112 -1.76 2.88 -14.37
CA LYS A 112 -0.64 3.82 -14.50
C LYS A 112 -0.63 4.87 -13.39
N THR A 113 -1.79 5.34 -12.92
CA THR A 113 -1.87 6.37 -11.86
C THR A 113 -1.20 5.90 -10.57
N VAL A 114 -1.51 4.66 -10.17
CA VAL A 114 -0.93 4.06 -8.97
C VAL A 114 0.56 3.81 -9.16
N TYR A 115 0.98 3.34 -10.35
CA TYR A 115 2.40 3.21 -10.68
C TYR A 115 3.16 4.54 -10.52
N ASP A 116 2.64 5.63 -11.12
CA ASP A 116 3.26 6.95 -11.07
C ASP A 116 3.32 7.49 -9.62
N HIS A 117 2.37 7.12 -8.76
CA HIS A 117 2.42 7.46 -7.34
C HIS A 117 3.42 6.63 -6.54
N LEU A 118 3.53 5.33 -6.81
CA LEU A 118 4.38 4.43 -6.04
C LEU A 118 5.87 4.56 -6.41
N ILE A 119 6.16 4.87 -7.68
CA ILE A 119 7.53 4.99 -8.19
C ILE A 119 8.33 6.11 -7.50
N THR A 120 7.68 7.08 -6.86
CA THR A 120 8.36 8.16 -6.14
C THR A 120 8.93 7.73 -4.79
N TYR A 121 8.53 6.57 -4.26
CA TYR A 121 8.97 6.08 -2.94
C TYR A 121 9.93 4.88 -3.03
N THR A 122 10.16 4.31 -4.21
CA THR A 122 11.05 3.15 -4.37
C THR A 122 12.52 3.55 -4.23
N ILE A 123 13.30 2.69 -3.57
CA ILE A 123 14.74 2.83 -3.38
C ILE A 123 15.56 2.32 -4.58
N ARG A 124 15.01 1.37 -5.34
CA ARG A 124 15.59 0.91 -6.59
C ARG A 124 14.57 1.18 -7.69
N ASN A 125 14.90 2.12 -8.55
CA ASN A 125 14.14 2.37 -9.74
C ASN A 125 14.41 1.22 -10.74
N ARG A 126 13.86 0.03 -10.46
CA ARG A 126 13.66 -1.01 -11.47
C ARG A 126 12.56 -0.51 -12.39
N ARG A 127 12.88 0.54 -13.14
CA ARG A 127 12.02 1.05 -14.19
C ARG A 127 11.64 -0.17 -15.02
N ILE A 128 10.34 -0.42 -15.19
CA ILE A 128 9.88 -1.34 -16.23
C ILE A 128 10.58 -0.85 -17.50
N ALA A 129 11.56 -1.58 -18.00
CA ALA A 129 12.36 -1.15 -19.13
C ALA A 129 11.40 -0.98 -20.31
N GLY A 130 11.05 0.28 -20.61
CA GLY A 130 10.09 0.65 -21.64
C GLY A 130 8.73 1.14 -21.15
N GLY A 131 8.11 0.59 -20.09
CA GLY A 131 6.69 0.85 -19.79
C GLY A 131 5.84 0.69 -21.06
N PHE A 132 4.97 1.66 -21.38
CA PHE A 132 4.24 1.69 -22.66
C PHE A 132 5.07 1.98 -23.92
N ARG A 133 6.40 2.09 -23.83
CA ARG A 133 7.27 2.21 -25.02
C ARG A 133 7.48 0.87 -25.73
N ALA A 134 7.41 -0.23 -24.98
CA ALA A 134 7.69 -1.57 -25.50
C ALA A 134 6.49 -2.53 -25.34
N ASN A 135 5.56 -2.22 -24.44
CA ASN A 135 4.44 -3.08 -24.13
C ASN A 135 3.12 -2.32 -24.27
N LYS A 136 2.06 -3.06 -24.58
CA LYS A 136 0.69 -2.56 -24.57
C LYS A 136 0.13 -2.56 -23.14
N PRO A 137 -0.91 -1.77 -22.86
CA PRO A 137 -1.76 -1.97 -21.70
C PRO A 137 -2.22 -3.42 -21.59
N TRP A 138 -2.32 -3.92 -20.37
CA TRP A 138 -2.94 -5.23 -20.11
C TRP A 138 -4.46 -5.14 -19.98
N GLY A 139 -5.01 -3.94 -20.14
CA GLY A 139 -6.42 -3.63 -19.86
C GLY A 139 -6.55 -2.22 -19.29
N PHE A 140 -7.59 -2.01 -18.49
CA PHE A 140 -7.86 -0.72 -17.85
C PHE A 140 -8.54 -0.87 -16.49
N VAL A 141 -8.47 0.20 -15.71
CA VAL A 141 -9.15 0.33 -14.42
C VAL A 141 -10.06 1.55 -14.47
N VAL A 142 -11.35 1.32 -14.18
CA VAL A 142 -12.35 2.38 -14.06
C VAL A 142 -12.14 3.12 -12.73
N PRO A 143 -12.00 4.46 -12.73
CA PRO A 143 -11.77 5.24 -11.53
C PRO A 143 -12.84 5.02 -10.47
N TYR A 144 -12.47 5.00 -9.19
CA TYR A 144 -13.41 4.82 -8.07
C TYR A 144 -14.43 5.97 -7.98
N GLU A 145 -14.01 7.14 -8.43
CA GLU A 145 -14.78 8.38 -8.47
C GLU A 145 -15.88 8.38 -9.55
N ALA A 146 -15.85 7.41 -10.48
CA ALA A 146 -16.85 7.31 -11.54
C ALA A 146 -18.24 7.00 -10.96
N LYS A 147 -19.18 7.94 -11.14
CA LYS A 147 -20.60 7.78 -10.76
C LYS A 147 -21.32 6.74 -11.63
N ASP A 148 -20.94 6.64 -12.90
CA ASP A 148 -21.41 5.64 -13.85
C ASP A 148 -20.21 4.85 -14.37
N PRO A 149 -19.84 3.72 -13.73
CA PRO A 149 -18.70 2.90 -14.15
C PRO A 149 -18.82 2.36 -15.59
N TRP A 150 -20.04 2.07 -16.06
CA TRP A 150 -20.28 1.49 -17.38
C TRP A 150 -20.08 2.51 -18.51
N LEU A 151 -20.40 3.77 -18.28
CA LEU A 151 -20.06 4.84 -19.23
C LEU A 151 -18.53 4.94 -19.41
N TYR A 152 -17.79 4.99 -18.30
CA TYR A 152 -16.33 5.07 -18.33
C TYR A 152 -15.72 3.82 -18.98
N HIS A 153 -16.24 2.63 -18.68
CA HIS A 153 -15.84 1.38 -19.32
C HIS A 153 -15.89 1.50 -20.85
N ARG A 154 -17.06 1.85 -21.42
CA ARG A 154 -17.23 1.96 -22.88
C ARG A 154 -16.26 2.97 -23.50
N MET A 155 -16.09 4.14 -22.87
CA MET A 155 -15.19 5.17 -23.38
C MET A 155 -13.71 4.73 -23.37
N LEU A 156 -13.28 4.03 -22.31
CA LEU A 156 -11.91 3.52 -22.22
C LEU A 156 -11.67 2.42 -23.25
N GLU A 157 -12.62 1.50 -23.40
CA GLU A 157 -12.57 0.42 -24.38
C GLU A 157 -12.53 0.96 -25.82
N GLU A 158 -13.41 1.90 -26.17
CA GLU A 158 -13.41 2.55 -27.49
C GLU A 158 -12.09 3.26 -27.79
N GLN A 159 -11.50 3.95 -26.81
CA GLN A 159 -10.24 4.64 -27.01
C GLN A 159 -9.07 3.67 -27.23
N LEU A 160 -9.03 2.55 -26.49
CA LEU A 160 -8.03 1.51 -26.69
C LEU A 160 -8.19 0.83 -28.06
N ALA A 161 -9.42 0.56 -28.49
CA ALA A 161 -9.70 0.02 -29.81
C ALA A 161 -9.22 0.97 -30.93
N ARG A 162 -9.41 2.29 -30.77
CA ARG A 162 -8.87 3.30 -31.72
C ARG A 162 -7.36 3.31 -31.77
N CYS A 163 -6.68 3.15 -30.63
CA CYS A 163 -5.22 3.07 -30.59
C CYS A 163 -4.71 1.81 -31.32
N GLU A 164 -5.39 0.68 -31.16
CA GLU A 164 -5.07 -0.54 -31.90
C GLU A 164 -5.36 -0.44 -33.39
N GLN A 165 -6.43 0.27 -33.78
CA GLN A 165 -6.75 0.53 -35.17
C GLN A 165 -5.67 1.42 -35.81
N LEU A 166 -5.27 2.51 -35.15
CA LEU A 166 -4.18 3.37 -35.60
C LEU A 166 -2.90 2.57 -35.83
N ARG A 167 -2.56 1.66 -34.92
CA ARG A 167 -1.38 0.79 -35.05
C ARG A 167 -1.46 -0.16 -36.24
N LYS A 168 -2.65 -0.62 -36.60
CA LYS A 168 -2.87 -1.50 -37.76
C LYS A 168 -2.78 -0.72 -39.08
N ASP A 169 -3.37 0.47 -39.11
CA ASP A 169 -3.43 1.32 -40.30
C ASP A 169 -2.09 2.03 -40.57
N HIS A 170 -1.33 2.31 -39.52
CA HIS A 170 -0.03 3.00 -39.54
C HIS A 170 1.05 2.20 -38.80
N PRO A 171 1.53 1.07 -39.35
CA PRO A 171 2.50 0.19 -38.70
C PRO A 171 3.89 0.85 -38.50
N GLU A 172 4.18 1.95 -39.20
CA GLU A 172 5.36 2.79 -39.02
C GLU A 172 5.37 3.57 -37.70
N GLU A 173 4.19 3.80 -37.11
CA GLU A 173 4.06 4.52 -35.85
C GLU A 173 4.59 3.71 -34.67
N SER A 174 5.49 4.32 -33.91
CA SER A 174 6.05 3.66 -32.72
C SER A 174 5.02 3.57 -31.60
N LEU A 175 5.06 2.49 -30.82
CA LEU A 175 4.29 2.38 -29.56
C LEU A 175 4.56 3.56 -28.61
N GLN A 176 5.77 4.13 -28.67
CA GLN A 176 6.15 5.30 -27.89
C GLN A 176 5.37 6.56 -28.26
N ALA A 177 4.95 6.71 -29.51
CA ALA A 177 4.08 7.79 -29.96
C ALA A 177 2.61 7.47 -29.64
N ILE A 178 2.14 6.28 -30.01
CA ILE A 178 0.75 5.84 -29.80
C ILE A 178 0.33 5.91 -28.33
N ARG A 179 1.23 5.57 -27.39
CA ARG A 179 0.92 5.61 -25.94
C ARG A 179 0.51 6.99 -25.42
N SER A 180 0.79 8.08 -26.15
CA SER A 180 0.32 9.42 -25.80
C SER A 180 -1.21 9.55 -25.86
N LEU A 181 -1.86 8.65 -26.60
CA LEU A 181 -3.32 8.56 -26.76
C LEU A 181 -3.98 7.64 -25.73
N TYR A 182 -3.20 6.88 -24.96
CA TYR A 182 -3.75 5.98 -23.95
C TYR A 182 -4.40 6.79 -22.83
N PRO A 183 -5.61 6.37 -22.38
CA PRO A 183 -6.23 6.99 -21.23
C PRO A 183 -5.41 6.75 -19.96
N ILE A 184 -5.49 7.65 -18.99
CA ILE A 184 -4.69 7.56 -17.76
C ILE A 184 -4.98 6.27 -16.95
N GLY A 185 -6.22 5.76 -17.02
CA GLY A 185 -6.66 4.54 -16.34
C GLY A 185 -6.17 3.22 -16.95
N VAL A 186 -5.28 3.25 -17.95
CA VAL A 186 -4.72 2.02 -18.50
C VAL A 186 -3.96 1.21 -17.44
N MET A 187 -4.11 -0.09 -17.52
CA MET A 187 -3.39 -1.05 -16.71
C MET A 187 -1.96 -1.17 -17.22
N MET A 188 -1.00 -0.97 -16.32
CA MET A 188 0.40 -1.18 -16.61
C MET A 188 0.67 -2.69 -16.81
N PRO A 189 1.59 -3.07 -17.70
CA PRO A 189 2.20 -4.39 -17.63
C PRO A 189 2.77 -4.64 -16.22
N PRO A 190 2.78 -5.89 -15.74
CA PRO A 190 3.25 -6.21 -14.41
C PRO A 190 4.61 -5.62 -14.11
N PHE A 191 4.75 -5.13 -12.88
CA PHE A 191 5.94 -4.40 -12.49
C PHE A 191 6.36 -4.68 -11.08
N MET A 192 7.66 -4.54 -10.84
CA MET A 192 8.25 -4.77 -9.53
C MET A 192 8.79 -3.47 -8.95
N LEU A 193 8.53 -3.24 -7.67
CA LEU A 193 9.13 -2.14 -6.91
C LEU A 193 9.72 -2.65 -5.60
N ASP A 194 10.86 -2.10 -5.23
CA ASP A 194 11.55 -2.40 -3.98
C ASP A 194 11.38 -1.21 -3.04
N PHE A 195 10.82 -1.41 -1.86
CA PHE A 195 10.71 -0.37 -0.83
C PHE A 195 11.53 -0.77 0.37
N SER A 196 12.21 0.20 1.00
CA SER A 196 12.74 -0.04 2.33
C SER A 196 11.60 -0.16 3.34
N GLU A 197 11.76 -0.99 4.36
CA GLU A 197 10.74 -1.17 5.40
C GLU A 197 10.46 0.14 6.14
N GLU A 198 11.49 0.96 6.38
CA GLU A 198 11.31 2.31 6.93
C GLU A 198 10.45 3.20 6.01
N ALA A 199 10.70 3.20 4.70
CA ALA A 199 9.94 4.02 3.75
C ALA A 199 8.48 3.56 3.66
N LEU A 200 8.22 2.25 3.75
CA LEU A 200 6.87 1.71 3.80
C LEU A 200 6.09 2.31 4.98
N VAL A 201 6.66 2.26 6.19
CA VAL A 201 5.99 2.79 7.39
C VAL A 201 5.88 4.32 7.35
N LYS A 202 7.01 5.03 7.19
CA LYS A 202 7.06 6.48 7.41
C LYS A 202 6.47 7.29 6.26
N ASN A 203 6.47 6.75 5.03
CA ASN A 203 6.08 7.49 3.84
C ASN A 203 4.88 6.85 3.14
N VAL A 204 5.00 5.59 2.71
CA VAL A 204 4.00 4.97 1.83
C VAL A 204 2.69 4.73 2.58
N PHE A 205 2.71 3.95 3.66
CA PHE A 205 1.52 3.63 4.44
C PHE A 205 0.95 4.87 5.11
N LYS A 206 1.83 5.69 5.70
CA LYS A 206 1.46 6.98 6.27
C LYS A 206 0.66 7.81 5.27
N GLN A 207 1.24 8.22 4.15
CA GLN A 207 0.62 9.19 3.24
C GLN A 207 -0.52 8.60 2.37
N ARG A 208 -0.71 7.27 2.37
CA ARG A 208 -1.67 6.62 1.46
C ARG A 208 -2.80 5.85 2.12
N ILE A 209 -2.63 5.37 3.35
CA ILE A 209 -3.68 4.63 4.07
C ILE A 209 -3.90 5.09 5.50
N TRP A 210 -2.94 5.74 6.15
CA TRP A 210 -3.09 6.22 7.53
C TRP A 210 -3.49 7.69 7.61
N GLU A 211 -2.96 8.51 6.71
CA GLU A 211 -3.37 9.89 6.51
C GLU A 211 -4.48 9.96 5.45
N GLN A 212 -5.40 10.90 5.65
CA GLN A 212 -6.51 11.14 4.73
C GLN A 212 -6.02 11.81 3.43
N GLY A 213 -6.46 11.32 2.26
CA GLY A 213 -6.30 12.05 0.99
C GLY A 213 -5.82 11.25 -0.22
N ALA A 214 -5.54 9.96 -0.09
CA ALA A 214 -5.18 9.13 -1.24
C ALA A 214 -6.37 8.85 -2.16
N GLN A 215 -6.09 8.79 -3.47
CA GLN A 215 -7.06 8.37 -4.50
C GLN A 215 -7.50 6.92 -4.29
N GLY A 216 -8.73 6.59 -4.69
CA GLY A 216 -9.38 5.31 -4.36
C GLY A 216 -8.52 4.09 -4.70
N GLU A 217 -8.09 3.95 -5.96
CA GLU A 217 -7.29 2.79 -6.38
C GLU A 217 -5.91 2.76 -5.68
N THR A 218 -5.27 3.92 -5.48
CA THR A 218 -3.97 3.98 -4.79
C THR A 218 -4.11 3.49 -3.35
N ARG A 219 -5.18 3.91 -2.66
CA ARG A 219 -5.48 3.46 -1.29
C ARG A 219 -5.68 1.95 -1.25
N ASP A 220 -6.44 1.38 -2.17
CA ASP A 220 -6.72 -0.06 -2.22
C ASP A 220 -5.46 -0.90 -2.49
N ILE A 221 -4.60 -0.44 -3.41
CA ILE A 221 -3.32 -1.09 -3.70
C ILE A 221 -2.36 -0.99 -2.51
N VAL A 222 -2.24 0.18 -1.88
CA VAL A 222 -1.34 0.34 -0.72
C VAL A 222 -1.88 -0.42 0.50
N ASN A 223 -3.19 -0.51 0.68
CA ASN A 223 -3.78 -1.36 1.71
C ASN A 223 -3.43 -2.84 1.46
N SER A 224 -3.49 -3.28 0.20
CA SER A 224 -3.03 -4.62 -0.18
C SER A 224 -1.53 -4.83 0.06
N MET A 225 -0.69 -3.82 -0.16
CA MET A 225 0.72 -3.87 0.22
C MET A 225 0.89 -4.07 1.74
N PHE A 226 0.13 -3.34 2.56
CA PHE A 226 0.16 -3.46 4.02
C PHE A 226 -0.27 -4.86 4.49
N GLU A 227 -1.40 -5.37 4.00
CA GLU A 227 -1.88 -6.72 4.34
C GLU A 227 -0.90 -7.83 3.91
N THR A 228 -0.23 -7.62 2.78
CA THR A 228 0.81 -8.54 2.31
C THR A 228 2.00 -8.59 3.26
N VAL A 229 2.52 -7.42 3.70
CA VAL A 229 3.66 -7.41 4.64
C VAL A 229 3.26 -7.84 6.04
N ARG A 230 2.05 -7.49 6.49
CA ARG A 230 1.48 -7.99 7.75
C ARG A 230 1.39 -9.51 7.74
N SER A 231 1.00 -10.12 6.63
CA SER A 231 0.99 -11.58 6.50
C SER A 231 2.39 -12.23 6.52
N LEU A 232 3.45 -11.49 6.15
CA LEU A 232 4.84 -11.97 6.23
C LEU A 232 5.38 -11.94 7.67
N ASP A 233 5.04 -10.91 8.44
CA ASP A 233 5.47 -10.74 9.84
C ASP A 233 4.42 -9.94 10.64
N PRO A 234 3.36 -10.59 11.14
CA PRO A 234 2.25 -9.89 11.78
C PRO A 234 2.69 -9.04 12.95
N GLU A 235 3.52 -9.61 13.83
CA GLU A 235 4.00 -8.92 15.04
C GLU A 235 4.74 -7.63 14.71
N LYS A 236 5.66 -7.66 13.74
CA LYS A 236 6.40 -6.47 13.31
C LYS A 236 5.44 -5.42 12.76
N TRP A 237 4.63 -5.76 11.78
CA TRP A 237 3.83 -4.76 11.05
C TRP A 237 2.63 -4.25 11.84
N GLU A 238 2.04 -5.06 12.72
CA GLU A 238 1.00 -4.62 13.66
C GLU A 238 1.58 -3.68 14.71
N THR A 239 2.77 -3.96 15.25
CA THR A 239 3.46 -3.01 16.13
C THR A 239 3.81 -1.72 15.39
N LEU A 240 4.31 -1.79 14.16
CA LEU A 240 4.59 -0.58 13.39
C LEU A 240 3.32 0.24 13.12
N GLN A 241 2.18 -0.41 12.87
CA GLN A 241 0.89 0.24 12.73
C GLN A 241 0.38 0.83 14.05
N GLU A 242 0.62 0.19 15.20
CA GLU A 242 0.30 0.75 16.52
C GLU A 242 1.05 2.07 16.78
N TYR A 243 2.25 2.25 16.24
CA TYR A 243 3.05 3.47 16.51
C TYR A 243 3.00 4.52 15.40
N HIS A 244 2.51 4.18 14.21
CA HIS A 244 2.41 5.11 13.06
C HIS A 244 1.04 5.20 12.41
N GLY A 245 0.10 4.35 12.83
CA GLY A 245 -1.18 4.15 12.17
C GLY A 245 -2.13 5.36 12.27
N PRO A 246 -3.36 5.20 11.74
CA PRO A 246 -4.31 6.31 11.58
C PRO A 246 -4.65 7.03 12.90
N HIS A 247 -4.66 6.28 14.01
CA HIS A 247 -4.98 6.82 15.33
C HIS A 247 -3.94 7.84 15.83
N ILE A 248 -2.70 7.81 15.32
CA ILE A 248 -1.66 8.79 15.66
C ILE A 248 -2.01 10.18 15.14
N GLU A 249 -2.67 10.29 13.99
CA GLU A 249 -3.18 11.58 13.50
C GLU A 249 -4.22 12.18 14.47
N GLY A 250 -5.15 11.33 14.91
CA GLY A 250 -6.16 11.70 15.90
C GLY A 250 -5.51 12.15 17.21
N HIS A 251 -4.49 11.43 17.68
CA HIS A 251 -3.74 11.78 18.87
C HIS A 251 -2.99 13.11 18.71
N ASN A 252 -2.25 13.31 17.62
CA ASN A 252 -1.56 14.58 17.34
C ASN A 252 -2.54 15.75 17.28
N ARG A 253 -3.71 15.55 16.67
CA ARG A 253 -4.78 16.54 16.63
C ARG A 253 -5.35 16.82 18.02
N ALA A 254 -5.59 15.78 18.81
CA ALA A 254 -6.08 15.88 20.18
C ALA A 254 -5.12 16.73 21.02
N MET A 255 -3.83 16.39 21.04
CA MET A 255 -2.81 17.11 21.80
C MET A 255 -2.68 18.57 21.37
N ARG A 256 -2.72 18.84 20.05
CA ARG A 256 -2.71 20.21 19.54
C ARG A 256 -3.92 21.01 20.05
N LYS A 257 -5.13 20.45 19.93
CA LYS A 257 -6.36 21.12 20.39
C LYS A 257 -6.41 21.29 21.90
N LEU A 258 -5.94 20.30 22.68
CA LEU A 258 -5.84 20.41 24.13
C LEU A 258 -4.93 21.57 24.53
N ARG A 259 -3.78 21.71 23.86
CA ARG A 259 -2.84 22.81 24.10
C ARG A 259 -3.43 24.18 23.75
N GLU A 260 -4.12 24.26 22.61
CA GLU A 260 -4.69 25.51 22.08
C GLU A 260 -5.96 25.95 22.82
N GLN A 261 -6.90 25.05 23.03
CA GLN A 261 -8.23 25.35 23.56
C GLN A 261 -8.30 25.22 25.09
N ARG A 262 -7.38 24.46 25.69
CA ARG A 262 -7.33 24.15 27.14
C ARG A 262 -8.72 23.83 27.73
N PRO A 263 -9.48 22.89 27.13
CA PRO A 263 -10.83 22.59 27.58
C PRO A 263 -10.80 21.96 28.97
N THR A 264 -11.80 22.26 29.79
CA THR A 264 -12.03 21.55 31.06
C THR A 264 -12.67 20.19 30.81
N LEU A 265 -12.51 19.24 31.75
CA LEU A 265 -13.17 17.93 31.66
C LEU A 265 -14.69 18.07 31.46
N ARG A 266 -15.32 19.02 32.18
CA ARG A 266 -16.75 19.33 32.02
C ARG A 266 -17.11 19.69 30.57
N GLN A 267 -16.29 20.46 29.88
CA GLN A 267 -16.53 20.85 28.48
C GLN A 267 -16.33 19.69 27.50
N LEU A 268 -15.44 18.74 27.81
CA LEU A 268 -15.24 17.54 27.00
C LEU A 268 -16.44 16.59 27.16
N VAL A 269 -16.88 16.33 28.39
CA VAL A 269 -18.05 15.49 28.68
C VAL A 269 -19.31 16.05 28.04
N ALA A 270 -19.53 17.38 28.10
CA ALA A 270 -20.70 18.00 27.47
C ALA A 270 -20.73 17.88 25.93
N LYS A 271 -19.59 17.64 25.29
CA LYS A 271 -19.49 17.42 23.84
C LYS A 271 -19.69 15.96 23.44
N ASN A 272 -19.58 15.02 24.37
CA ASN A 272 -19.81 13.61 24.10
C ASN A 272 -21.31 13.30 24.16
N LYS A 273 -21.87 12.74 23.08
CA LYS A 273 -23.31 12.45 22.97
C LYS A 273 -23.76 11.25 23.83
N ASN A 274 -22.82 10.46 24.36
CA ASN A 274 -23.07 9.30 25.22
C ASN A 274 -22.99 9.61 26.73
N ALA A 275 -23.28 10.85 27.15
CA ALA A 275 -23.10 11.35 28.51
C ALA A 275 -24.12 10.82 29.56
N GLN A 276 -24.47 9.54 29.52
CA GLN A 276 -25.21 8.84 30.59
C GLN A 276 -24.32 8.01 31.52
N ALA A 277 -23.02 7.86 31.20
CA ALA A 277 -22.06 7.19 32.08
C ALA A 277 -21.62 8.09 33.26
N ASP A 278 -21.36 7.49 34.41
CA ASP A 278 -20.74 8.19 35.54
C ASP A 278 -19.40 8.81 35.08
N VAL A 279 -19.18 10.08 35.41
CA VAL A 279 -17.97 10.81 35.04
C VAL A 279 -16.70 10.14 35.58
N MET A 280 -16.83 9.39 36.68
CA MET A 280 -15.71 8.69 37.32
C MET A 280 -15.29 7.41 36.58
N ASP A 281 -16.16 6.84 35.74
CA ASP A 281 -15.91 5.60 34.99
C ASP A 281 -15.61 5.84 33.50
N LEU A 282 -15.45 7.11 33.10
CA LEU A 282 -15.16 7.46 31.71
C LEU A 282 -13.72 7.07 31.32
N ASP A 283 -13.60 6.35 30.21
CA ASP A 283 -12.31 6.23 29.52
C ASP A 283 -11.91 7.60 28.97
N VAL A 284 -10.89 8.19 29.60
CA VAL A 284 -10.37 9.51 29.26
C VAL A 284 -9.76 9.52 27.86
N TYR A 285 -9.13 8.43 27.43
CA TYR A 285 -8.54 8.34 26.11
C TYR A 285 -9.62 8.38 25.04
N GLU A 286 -10.66 7.54 25.16
CA GLU A 286 -11.79 7.54 24.23
C GLU A 286 -12.48 8.91 24.19
N LEU A 287 -12.72 9.53 25.36
CA LEU A 287 -13.31 10.87 25.45
C LEU A 287 -12.50 11.90 24.67
N LEU A 288 -11.17 11.88 24.79
CA LEU A 288 -10.28 12.78 24.06
C LEU A 288 -10.33 12.53 22.55
N MET A 289 -10.31 11.26 22.14
CA MET A 289 -10.34 10.88 20.73
C MET A 289 -11.68 11.25 20.07
N ASP A 290 -12.80 11.10 20.76
CA ASP A 290 -14.14 11.43 20.22
C ASP A 290 -14.45 12.93 20.16
N THR A 291 -13.80 13.73 21.00
CA THR A 291 -14.07 15.17 21.10
C THR A 291 -13.04 16.01 20.36
N VAL A 292 -11.77 15.92 20.74
CA VAL A 292 -10.69 16.76 20.23
C VAL A 292 -9.86 16.04 19.17
N GLY A 293 -9.70 14.71 19.29
CA GLY A 293 -8.97 13.89 18.33
C GLY A 293 -9.71 13.60 17.03
N LYS A 294 -11.04 13.70 17.03
CA LYS A 294 -11.90 13.34 15.91
C LYS A 294 -11.44 14.00 14.61
N LEU A 295 -11.16 13.17 13.59
CA LEU A 295 -10.75 13.62 12.26
C LEU A 295 -11.93 14.26 11.52
N PRO A 296 -11.70 15.20 10.58
CA PRO A 296 -12.78 15.82 9.81
C PRO A 296 -13.44 14.76 8.92
N LYS A 297 -14.74 14.91 8.63
CA LYS A 297 -15.38 14.11 7.58
C LYS A 297 -14.68 14.37 6.26
N THR A 298 -14.44 13.31 5.51
CA THR A 298 -13.83 13.36 4.18
C THR A 298 -14.88 13.22 3.08
N MET A 299 -14.47 13.48 1.84
CA MET A 299 -15.32 13.24 0.66
C MET A 299 -15.76 11.77 0.49
N TRP A 300 -15.12 10.85 1.22
CA TRP A 300 -15.39 9.41 1.23
C TRP A 300 -16.32 8.97 2.36
N ASP A 301 -16.47 9.80 3.39
CA ASP A 301 -17.38 9.51 4.50
C ASP A 301 -18.80 9.81 4.04
N LYS A 302 -19.66 8.77 3.98
CA LYS A 302 -21.07 8.96 3.60
C LYS A 302 -21.69 10.06 4.46
N ALA A 303 -22.39 10.98 3.79
CA ALA A 303 -23.23 11.97 4.43
C ALA A 303 -24.35 11.23 5.19
N SER A 304 -24.06 10.91 6.44
CA SER A 304 -25.00 10.55 7.49
C SER A 304 -25.80 11.78 7.90
#